data_AF-A0A392PK81-F1
#
_entry.id   AF-A0A392PK81-F1
#
_cell.length_a   1.000
_cell.length_b   1.000
_cell.length_c   1.000
_cell.angle_alpha   90.00
_cell.angle_beta   90.00
_cell.angle_gamma   90.00
#
_symmetry.space_group_name_H-M   'P 1'
#
loop_
_entity.id
_entity.type
_entity.pdbx_description
1 polymer ?
#
loop_
_entity_poly.entity_id
_entity_poly.type
_entity_poly.pdbx_seq_one_letter_code
_entity_poly.pdbx_strand_id
1 'polypeptide(L)'
;ELESDDLFLIFASDGLWEQLSDEAAVDIVFKYPRAGIAKRLVRAALQEAAKKREMRYADIKKIDKGIRRHFHDDITVIVIYLDHHGGSSSDGGFKQTA
;
A
#
# COMPACT_ATOMS: atom_id res chain seq x y z
N GLU A 1 7.46 20.98 6.93
CA GLU A 1 8.21 21.24 5.67
C GLU A 1 8.84 19.92 5.26
N LEU A 2 9.10 19.65 3.97
CA LEU A 2 9.78 18.41 3.58
C LEU A 2 11.29 18.60 3.74
N GLU A 3 11.95 17.60 4.33
CA GLU A 3 13.39 17.56 4.56
C GLU A 3 14.10 16.64 3.56
N SER A 4 15.43 16.74 3.44
CA SER A 4 16.22 15.93 2.51
C SER A 4 16.21 14.43 2.81
N ASP A 5 15.84 14.08 4.04
CA ASP A 5 15.85 12.72 4.55
C ASP A 5 14.44 12.08 4.46
N ASP A 6 13.44 12.82 4.01
CA ASP A 6 12.09 12.31 3.75
C ASP A 6 12.10 11.42 2.50
N LEU A 7 11.76 10.14 2.66
CA LEU A 7 11.91 9.16 1.59
C LEU A 7 10.65 9.03 0.70
N PHE A 8 9.48 9.11 1.31
CA PHE A 8 8.20 8.92 0.64
C PHE A 8 7.03 9.48 1.45
N LEU A 9 5.91 9.69 0.78
CA LEU A 9 4.62 10.04 1.35
C LEU A 9 3.60 8.95 1.02
N ILE A 10 2.80 8.57 2.01
CA ILE A 10 1.66 7.67 1.84
C ILE A 10 0.38 8.50 2.02
N PHE A 11 -0.38 8.67 0.95
CA PHE A 11 -1.75 9.16 1.04
C PHE A 11 -2.70 7.97 0.96
N ALA A 12 -3.66 7.88 1.88
CA ALA A 12 -4.67 6.84 1.82
C ALA A 12 -5.99 7.30 2.44
N SER A 13 -7.09 6.67 2.02
CA SER A 13 -8.38 6.83 2.68
C SER A 13 -8.38 6.21 4.08
N ASP A 14 -9.33 6.62 4.92
CA ASP A 14 -9.62 6.03 6.22
C ASP A 14 -9.72 4.49 6.18
N GLY A 15 -10.30 3.92 5.12
CA GLY A 15 -10.38 2.47 4.94
C GLY A 15 -9.03 1.74 5.00
N LEU A 16 -7.89 2.39 4.70
CA LEU A 16 -6.57 1.82 4.95
C LEU A 16 -6.20 1.87 6.44
N TRP A 17 -6.33 3.06 7.04
CA TRP A 17 -5.87 3.38 8.39
C TRP A 17 -6.73 2.74 9.50
N GLU A 18 -7.97 2.36 9.17
CA GLU A 18 -8.78 1.50 10.04
C GLU A 18 -8.20 0.09 10.17
N GLN A 19 -7.38 -0.35 9.21
CA GLN A 19 -6.85 -1.71 9.14
C GLN A 19 -5.38 -1.82 9.50
N LEU A 20 -4.55 -0.85 9.08
CA LEU A 20 -3.12 -0.81 9.32
C LEU A 20 -2.74 0.37 10.23
N SER A 21 -1.75 0.17 11.09
CA SER A 21 -1.08 1.29 11.77
C SER A 21 -0.11 2.00 10.82
N ASP A 22 0.26 3.23 11.17
CA ASP A 22 1.22 4.03 10.43
C ASP A 22 2.56 3.29 10.28
N GLU A 23 3.05 2.68 11.36
CA GLU A 23 4.31 1.93 11.36
C GLU A 23 4.24 0.73 10.42
N ALA A 24 3.12 0.01 10.40
CA ALA A 24 2.94 -1.13 9.51
C ALA A 24 2.93 -0.70 8.03
N ALA A 25 2.30 0.42 7.71
CA ALA A 25 2.28 0.97 6.36
C ALA A 25 3.68 1.43 5.92
N VAL A 26 4.38 2.17 6.77
CA VAL A 26 5.77 2.63 6.54
C VAL A 26 6.70 1.44 6.35
N ASP A 27 6.60 0.42 7.21
CA ASP A 27 7.40 -0.81 7.10
C ASP A 27 7.20 -1.52 5.77
N ILE A 28 5.95 -1.58 5.28
CA ILE A 28 5.66 -2.18 3.98
C ILE A 28 6.32 -1.37 2.85
N VAL A 29 6.18 -0.05 2.85
CA VAL A 29 6.75 0.80 1.80
C VAL A 29 8.28 0.76 1.83
N PHE A 30 8.88 0.69 3.01
CA PHE A 30 10.33 0.67 3.19
C PHE A 30 10.96 -0.68 2.82
N LYS A 31 10.33 -1.81 3.15
CA LYS A 31 10.93 -3.16 3.00
C LYS A 31 10.73 -3.80 1.62
N TYR A 32 9.75 -3.36 0.84
CA TYR A 32 9.37 -4.01 -0.42
C TYR A 32 9.67 -3.15 -1.66
N PRO A 33 9.83 -3.77 -2.86
CA PRO A 33 10.03 -3.03 -4.10
C PRO A 33 8.89 -2.04 -4.39
N ARG A 34 9.24 -0.89 -4.98
CA ARG A 34 8.29 0.17 -5.36
C ARG A 34 7.19 -0.32 -6.30
N ALA A 35 7.56 -1.22 -7.23
CA ALA A 35 6.63 -1.79 -8.18
C ALA A 35 5.50 -2.55 -7.47
N GLY A 36 4.28 -2.04 -7.60
CA GLY A 36 3.09 -2.63 -7.00
C GLY A 36 2.91 -2.36 -5.50
N ILE A 37 3.62 -1.35 -4.94
CA ILE A 37 3.59 -1.08 -3.50
C ILE A 37 2.19 -0.71 -2.98
N ALA A 38 1.44 0.14 -3.70
CA ALA A 38 0.08 0.50 -3.32
C ALA A 38 -0.84 -0.73 -3.27
N LYS A 39 -0.71 -1.65 -4.24
CA LYS A 39 -1.45 -2.93 -4.25
C LYS A 39 -1.08 -3.81 -3.06
N ARG A 40 0.17 -3.76 -2.60
CA ARG A 40 0.64 -4.49 -1.42
C ARG A 40 0.02 -3.92 -0.14
N LEU A 41 -0.05 -2.60 -0.01
CA LEU A 41 -0.73 -1.92 1.11
C LEU A 41 -2.22 -2.30 1.17
N VAL A 42 -2.94 -2.22 0.04
CA VAL A 42 -4.35 -2.66 -0.04
C VAL A 42 -4.49 -4.13 0.33
N ARG A 43 -3.58 -5.00 -0.12
CA ARG A 43 -3.61 -6.43 0.22
C ARG A 43 -3.39 -6.64 1.72
N ALA A 44 -2.44 -5.95 2.34
CA ALA A 44 -2.16 -6.07 3.77
C ALA A 44 -3.38 -5.62 4.60
N ALA A 45 -3.99 -4.48 4.25
CA ALA A 45 -5.18 -3.98 4.92
C ALA A 45 -6.36 -4.97 4.82
N LEU A 46 -6.60 -5.55 3.64
CA LEU A 46 -7.63 -6.60 3.47
C LEU A 46 -7.30 -7.89 4.23
N GLN A 47 -6.02 -8.22 4.42
CA GLN A 47 -5.63 -9.37 5.25
C GLN A 47 -5.91 -9.10 6.74
N GLU A 48 -5.63 -7.91 7.24
CA GLU A 48 -5.96 -7.52 8.62
C GLU A 48 -7.47 -7.43 8.84
N ALA A 49 -8.22 -6.87 7.89
CA ALA A 49 -9.68 -6.87 7.95
C ALA A 49 -10.26 -8.29 8.01
N ALA A 50 -9.72 -9.22 7.20
CA ALA A 50 -10.13 -10.62 7.25
C ALA A 50 -9.79 -11.27 8.60
N LYS A 51 -8.59 -11.01 9.13
CA LYS A 51 -8.15 -11.53 10.44
C LYS A 51 -9.03 -11.05 11.59
N LYS A 52 -9.39 -9.75 11.63
CA LYS A 52 -10.31 -9.17 12.64
C LYS A 52 -11.70 -9.79 12.63
N ARG A 53 -12.09 -10.40 11.51
CA ARG A 53 -13.39 -11.04 11.29
C ARG A 53 -13.30 -12.56 11.26
N GLU A 54 -12.14 -13.12 11.61
CA GLU A 54 -11.86 -14.56 11.61
C GLU A 54 -12.13 -15.25 10.26
N MET A 55 -11.84 -14.53 9.17
CA MET A 55 -12.08 -14.98 7.79
C MET A 55 -10.77 -15.20 7.03
N ARG A 56 -10.86 -15.92 5.91
CA ARG A 56 -9.74 -15.99 4.97
C ARG A 56 -9.76 -14.77 4.04
N TYR A 57 -8.57 -14.36 3.60
CA TYR A 57 -8.42 -13.32 2.56
C TYR A 57 -9.18 -13.63 1.26
N ALA A 58 -9.31 -14.91 0.91
CA ALA A 58 -10.07 -15.31 -0.27
C ALA A 58 -11.58 -15.08 -0.09
N ASP A 59 -12.08 -15.16 1.13
CA ASP A 59 -13.50 -15.03 1.45
C ASP A 59 -13.90 -13.55 1.51
N ILE A 60 -13.09 -12.69 2.16
CA ILE A 60 -13.36 -11.25 2.24
C ILE A 60 -13.45 -10.60 0.84
N LYS A 61 -12.67 -11.10 -0.12
CA LYS A 61 -12.68 -10.62 -1.50
C LYS A 61 -13.93 -11.00 -2.31
N LYS A 62 -14.63 -12.04 -1.87
CA LYS A 62 -15.84 -12.54 -2.53
C LYS A 62 -17.11 -11.94 -1.95
N ILE A 63 -17.00 -11.12 -0.90
CA ILE A 63 -18.16 -10.49 -0.28
C ILE A 63 -18.82 -9.53 -1.26
N ASP A 64 -20.12 -9.74 -1.47
CA ASP A 64 -20.90 -8.94 -2.40
C ASP A 64 -21.02 -7.48 -1.95
N LYS A 65 -21.20 -6.61 -2.95
CA LYS A 65 -21.49 -5.19 -2.73
C LYS A 65 -22.76 -5.08 -1.87
N GLY A 66 -22.74 -4.14 -0.92
CA GLY A 66 -23.82 -3.98 0.07
C GLY A 66 -23.35 -4.38 1.46
N ILE A 67 -23.13 -5.68 1.69
CA ILE A 67 -22.66 -6.16 3.01
C ILE A 67 -21.15 -5.99 3.22
N ARG A 68 -20.36 -5.80 2.15
CA ARG A 68 -18.89 -5.60 2.21
C ARG A 68 -18.45 -4.53 3.21
N ARG A 69 -19.20 -3.44 3.35
CA ARG A 69 -18.90 -2.34 4.28
C ARG A 69 -18.93 -2.74 5.76
N HIS A 70 -19.56 -3.86 6.11
CA HIS A 70 -19.47 -4.39 7.48
C HIS A 70 -18.09 -4.98 7.80
N PHE A 71 -17.29 -5.27 6.76
CA PHE A 71 -15.99 -5.92 6.89
C PHE A 71 -14.84 -4.93 6.69
N HIS A 72 -14.94 -4.06 5.68
CA HIS A 72 -13.98 -2.98 5.43
C HIS A 72 -14.63 -1.88 4.58
N ASP A 73 -14.16 -0.64 4.70
CA ASP A 73 -14.55 0.44 3.78
C ASP A 73 -13.76 0.41 2.46
N ASP A 74 -14.07 1.31 1.53
CA ASP A 74 -13.33 1.48 0.29
C ASP A 74 -11.89 1.95 0.59
N ILE A 75 -10.89 1.23 0.08
CA ILE A 75 -9.47 1.48 0.34
C ILE A 75 -8.81 2.07 -0.90
N THR A 76 -8.31 3.30 -0.78
CA THR A 76 -7.51 3.97 -1.80
C THR A 76 -6.14 4.32 -1.23
N VAL A 77 -5.07 4.09 -2.00
CA VAL A 77 -3.68 4.32 -1.57
C VAL A 77 -2.88 4.92 -2.71
N ILE A 78 -2.11 5.95 -2.41
CA ILE A 78 -1.13 6.60 -3.29
C ILE A 78 0.18 6.68 -2.52
N VAL A 79 1.27 6.21 -3.13
CA VAL A 79 2.63 6.33 -2.57
C VAL A 79 3.45 7.21 -3.49
N ILE A 80 4.00 8.30 -2.95
CA ILE A 80 4.87 9.23 -3.67
C ILE A 80 6.27 9.04 -3.12
N TYR A 81 7.24 8.71 -3.98
CA TYR A 81 8.64 8.64 -3.60
C TYR A 81 9.30 9.99 -3.83
N LEU A 82 10.03 10.47 -2.83
CA LEU A 82 10.71 11.76 -2.83
C LEU A 82 12.18 11.56 -3.21
N ASP A 83 12.44 11.04 -4.41
CA ASP A 83 13.81 10.84 -4.87
C ASP A 83 14.53 12.18 -4.99
N HIS A 84 15.50 12.43 -4.11
CA HIS A 84 16.42 13.54 -4.26
C HIS A 84 17.46 13.16 -5.31
N HIS A 85 17.47 13.86 -6.46
CA HIS A 85 18.47 13.70 -7.51
C HIS A 85 19.87 14.16 -7.03
N GLY A 86 20.51 13.37 -6.16
CA GLY A 86 21.92 13.45 -5.82
C GLY A 86 22.73 12.48 -6.70
N GLY A 87 23.48 13.01 -7.65
CA GLY A 87 24.06 12.28 -8.78
C GLY A 87 24.79 10.96 -8.47
N SER A 88 24.41 9.89 -9.17
CA SER A 88 25.27 9.27 -10.17
C SER A 88 24.42 8.44 -11.14
N SER A 89 24.64 8.67 -12.42
CA SER A 89 24.02 7.97 -13.52
C SER A 89 24.36 6.48 -13.48
N SER A 90 23.36 5.61 -13.46
CA SER A 90 23.45 4.31 -14.13
C SER A 90 22.08 3.97 -14.71
N ASP A 91 21.92 4.39 -15.95
CA ASP A 91 20.79 4.05 -16.82
C ASP A 91 20.81 2.54 -17.06
N GLY A 92 19.90 1.82 -16.41
CA GLY A 92 19.71 0.38 -16.53
C GLY A 92 18.46 0.08 -17.34
N GLY A 93 18.64 -0.09 -18.65
CA GLY A 93 17.58 -0.17 -19.65
C GLY A 93 16.46 -1.16 -19.35
N PHE A 94 15.22 -0.67 -19.44
CA PHE A 94 14.01 -1.46 -19.49
C PHE A 94 13.89 -2.10 -20.89
N LYS A 95 14.09 -3.42 -21.00
CA LYS A 95 13.72 -4.16 -22.21
C LYS A 95 12.22 -4.48 -22.16
N GLN A 96 11.48 -3.86 -23.07
CA GLN A 96 10.11 -4.21 -23.39
C GLN A 96 10.11 -5.52 -24.19
N THR A 97 9.57 -6.59 -23.62
CA THR A 97 9.23 -7.81 -24.38
C THR A 97 7.77 -7.71 -24.81
N ALA A 98 7.56 -7.88 -26.12
CA ALA A 98 6.26 -8.05 -26.76
C ALA A 98 5.57 -9.36 -26.34
#